data_AF-A0A4Q7ZSG1-F1
#
_entry.id   AF-A0A4Q7ZSG1-F1
#
_cell.length_a   1.000
_cell.length_b   1.000
_cell.length_c   1.000
_cell.angle_alpha   90.00
_cell.angle_beta   90.00
_cell.angle_gamma   90.00
#
_symmetry.space_group_name_H-M   'P 1'
#
loop_
_entity.id
_entity.type
_entity.pdbx_description
1 polymer ?
#
loop_
_entity_poly.entity_id
_entity_poly.type
_entity_poly.pdbx_seq_one_letter_code
_entity_poly.pdbx_strand_id
1 'polypeptide(L)' 'MLQHRFPDLNDATVAGYVTDIHKRFDTARIRDFVPLLVEREAARALTRLADNTVPAPRTHPE' A
#
# COMPACT_ATOMS: atom_id res chain seq x y z
N MET A 1 2.70 -10.63 6.06
CA MET A 1 2.57 -9.22 6.48
C MET A 1 2.96 -8.33 5.32
N LEU A 2 2.25 -7.21 5.13
CA LEU A 2 2.50 -6.25 4.05
C LEU A 2 3.96 -5.74 4.01
N GLN A 3 4.59 -5.56 5.18
CA GLN A 3 5.97 -5.12 5.33
C GLN A 3 6.96 -5.97 4.52
N HIS A 4 6.84 -7.30 4.60
CA HIS A 4 7.71 -8.21 3.86
C HIS A 4 7.45 -8.21 2.34
N ARG A 5 6.29 -7.69 1.90
CA ARG A 5 5.91 -7.65 0.48
C ARG A 5 6.44 -6.42 -0.24
N PHE A 6 6.88 -5.41 0.50
CA PHE A 6 7.40 -4.14 -0.01
C PHE A 6 8.71 -3.78 0.71
N PRO A 7 9.79 -4.59 0.56
CA PRO A 7 11.05 -4.39 1.27
C PRO A 7 11.76 -3.07 0.92
N ASP A 8 11.47 -2.50 -0.26
CA ASP A 8 12.04 -1.24 -0.73
C ASP A 8 11.34 0.00 -0.13
N LEU A 9 10.21 -0.20 0.55
CA LEU A 9 9.47 0.87 1.22
C LEU A 9 9.79 0.87 2.72
N ASN A 10 9.94 2.06 3.30
CA ASN A 10 10.09 2.22 4.75
C ASN A 10 8.85 1.67 5.49
N ASP A 11 9.08 0.93 6.58
CA ASP A 11 8.03 0.37 7.45
C ASP A 11 7.03 1.43 7.94
N ALA A 12 7.51 2.64 8.24
CA ALA A 12 6.65 3.75 8.65
C ALA A 12 5.66 4.15 7.54
N THR A 13 6.08 4.09 6.27
CA THR A 13 5.23 4.36 5.11
C THR A 13 4.17 3.27 4.99
N VAL A 14 4.56 2.00 5.05
CA VAL A 14 3.62 0.87 4.98
C VAL A 14 2.58 0.95 6.12
N ALA A 15 3.03 1.21 7.35
CA ALA A 15 2.15 1.35 8.52
C ALA A 15 1.21 2.55 8.41
N GLY A 16 1.68 3.67 7.85
CA GLY A 16 0.87 4.85 7.58
C GLY A 16 -0.29 4.54 6.62
N TYR A 17 0.01 3.90 5.48
CA TYR A 17 -1.01 3.52 4.51
C TYR A 17 -2.05 2.55 5.08
N VAL A 18 -1.62 1.54 5.84
CA VAL A 18 -2.54 0.60 6.50
C VAL A 18 -3.44 1.34 7.50
N THR A 19 -2.88 2.23 8.31
CA THR A 19 -3.63 3.02 9.31
C THR A 19 -4.65 3.94 8.64
N ASP A 20 -4.25 4.67 7.60
CA ASP A 20 -5.12 5.60 6.90
C ASP A 20 -6.27 4.90 6.18
N ILE A 21 -6.01 3.72 5.60
CA ILE A 21 -7.03 2.91 4.97
C ILE A 21 -7.96 2.31 6.01
N HIS A 22 -7.43 1.83 7.15
CA HIS A 22 -8.25 1.34 8.25
C HIS A 22 -9.23 2.40 8.76
N LYS A 23 -8.77 3.65 8.95
CA LYS A 23 -9.63 4.77 9.37
C LYS A 23 -10.81 5.03 8.44
N ARG A 24 -10.66 4.77 7.13
CA ARG A 24 -11.76 4.91 6.15
C ARG A 24 -12.90 3.94 6.41
N PHE A 25 -12.62 2.83 7.11
CA PHE A 25 -13.61 1.82 7.49
C PHE A 25 -14.12 1.98 8.92
N ASP A 26 -13.70 3.00 9.69
CA ASP A 26 -14.14 3.17 11.09
C ASP A 26 -15.67 3.31 11.23
N THR A 27 -16.32 3.88 10.20
CA THR A 27 -17.78 4.05 10.14
C THR A 27 -18.50 2.89 9.44
N ALA A 28 -17.78 1.85 9.03
CA ALA A 28 -18.37 0.71 8.33
C ALA A 28 -19.32 -0.08 9.26
N ARG A 29 -20.52 -0.36 8.77
CA ARG A 29 -21.56 -1.09 9.51
C ARG A 29 -21.22 -2.58 9.72
N ILE A 30 -20.45 -3.17 8.81
CA ILE A 30 -19.99 -4.56 8.88
C ILE A 30 -18.46 -4.53 9.01
N ARG A 31 -17.93 -5.09 10.09
CA ARG A 31 -16.51 -5.00 10.44
C ARG A 31 -15.72 -6.28 10.18
N ASP A 32 -16.39 -7.41 9.99
CA ASP A 32 -15.77 -8.73 9.86
C ASP A 32 -14.80 -8.82 8.67
N PHE A 33 -15.05 -8.04 7.61
CA PHE A 33 -14.23 -8.01 6.41
C PHE A 33 -13.24 -6.84 6.37
N VAL A 34 -13.28 -5.92 7.33
CA VAL A 34 -12.41 -4.73 7.35
C VAL A 34 -10.93 -5.11 7.31
N PRO A 35 -10.42 -6.10 8.08
CA PRO A 35 -9.01 -6.49 8.00
C PRO A 35 -8.57 -6.88 6.59
N LEU A 36 -9.38 -7.70 5.90
CA LEU A 36 -9.09 -8.18 4.55
C LEU A 36 -9.17 -7.05 3.51
N LEU A 37 -10.15 -6.16 3.65
CA LEU A 37 -10.31 -5.00 2.77
C LEU A 37 -9.14 -4.01 2.95
N VAL A 38 -8.74 -3.75 4.19
CA VAL A 38 -7.60 -2.90 4.51
C VAL A 38 -6.32 -3.46 3.90
N GLU A 39 -6.05 -4.76 4.09
CA GLU A 39 -4.87 -5.40 3.51
C GLU A 39 -4.87 -5.31 1.98
N ARG A 40 -6.01 -5.57 1.35
CA ARG A 40 -6.14 -5.52 -0.12
C ARG A 40 -5.91 -4.12 -0.68
N GLU A 41 -6.55 -3.12 -0.08
CA GLU A 41 -6.42 -1.73 -0.54
C GLU A 41 -5.04 -1.14 -0.22
N ALA A 42 -4.44 -1.50 0.93
CA ALA A 42 -3.08 -1.11 1.26
C ALA A 42 -2.08 -1.70 0.27
N ALA A 43 -2.22 -2.97 -0.09
CA ALA A 43 -1.36 -3.59 -1.10
C ALA A 43 -1.49 -2.88 -2.46
N ARG A 44 -2.71 -2.56 -2.89
CA ARG A 44 -2.93 -1.80 -4.15
C ARG A 44 -2.29 -0.42 -4.11
N ALA A 45 -2.44 0.30 -3.00
CA ALA A 45 -1.86 1.63 -2.85
C ALA A 45 -0.33 1.61 -2.85
N LEU A 46 0.26 0.65 -2.12
CA LEU A 46 1.71 0.50 -2.02
C LEU A 46 2.34 -0.02 -3.31
N THR A 47 1.67 -0.88 -4.08
CA THR A 47 2.13 -1.26 -5.43
C THR A 47 2.23 -0.05 -6.34
N ARG A 48 1.19 0.81 -6.39
CA ARG A 48 1.24 2.05 -7.19
C ARG A 48 2.33 3.00 -6.71
N LEU A 49 2.56 3.07 -5.40
CA LEU A 49 3.65 3.87 -4.84
C LEU A 49 5.02 3.31 -5.30
N ALA A 50 5.22 2.00 -5.17
CA ALA A 50 6.43 1.31 -5.58
C ALA A 50 6.72 1.51 -7.09
N ASP A 51 5.70 1.33 -7.94
CA ASP A 51 5.79 1.55 -9.38
C ASP A 51 6.19 2.99 -9.73
N ASN A 52 5.68 3.97 -8.98
CA ASN A 52 6.05 5.38 -9.15
C ASN A 52 7.44 5.72 -8.59
N THR A 53 7.96 4.95 -7.61
CA THR A 53 9.29 5.17 -7.03
C THR A 53 10.40 4.51 -7.83
N VAL A 54 10.10 3.55 -8.71
CA VAL A 54 11.05 3.06 -9.71
C VAL A 54 11.12 4.10 -10.84
N PRO A 55 12.22 4.88 -10.99
CA PRO A 55 12.38 5.66 -12.21
C PRO A 55 12.45 4.68 -13.37
N ALA A 56 11.53 4.81 -14.33
CA ALA A 56 11.59 4.07 -15.58
C ALA A 56 13.03 4.08 -16.12
N PRO A 57 13.59 2.93 -16.55
CA PRO A 57 14.89 2.94 -17.21
C PRO A 57 14.76 3.88 -18.40
N ARG A 58 15.49 4.99 -18.38
CA ARG A 58 15.58 5.89 -19.52
C ARG A 58 16.31 5.11 -20.61
N THR A 59 15.58 4.39 -21.45
CA THR A 59 16.11 3.95 -22.74
C THR A 59 16.34 5.20 -23.56
N HIS A 60 17.58 5.69 -23.52
CA HIS A 60 18.09 6.69 -24.45
C HIS A 60 18.15 6.02 -25.83
N PRO A 61 17.46 6.55 -26.85
CA PRO A 61 17.71 6.12 -28.21
C PRO A 61 19.04 6.76 -28.68
N GLU A 62 19.97 5.95 -29.17
CA GLU A 62 21.04 6.42 -30.07
C GLU A 62 20.49 6.66 -31.49
#